data_AF-A0AAD5L3I8-F1
#
_entry.id   AF-A0AAD5L3I8-F1
#
_cell.length_a   1.000
_cell.length_b   1.000
_cell.length_c   1.000
_cell.angle_alpha   90.00
_cell.angle_beta   90.00
_cell.angle_gamma   90.00
#
_symmetry.space_group_name_H-M   'P 1'
#
loop_
_entity.id
_entity.type
_entity.pdbx_description
1 polymer ?
#
loop_
_entity_poly.entity_id
_entity_poly.type
_entity_poly.pdbx_seq_one_letter_code
_entity_poly.pdbx_strand_id
1 'polypeptide(L)'
;MYNEDTYRILKPEEFISCGDVVTRDIPVPCFSASFDCKKCKCLTAYTVTAGKKRVVIITKDGRFDLHFPQFNCVECGEQQFANEADFVVSGWWPSLAKIGSYFVSTSLLEMWRHLKHQTPGTSERKFVQTLSEISKMSHRVKLMHKKNFLNSVL
;
A
#
# COMPACT_ATOMS: atom_id res chain seq x y z
N MET A 1 -5.78 44.33 3.33
CA MET A 1 -6.13 43.10 4.07
C MET A 1 -5.51 41.95 3.30
N TYR A 2 -4.44 41.36 3.82
CA TYR A 2 -3.89 40.12 3.25
C TYR A 2 -4.92 39.02 3.51
N ASN A 3 -5.41 38.37 2.46
CA ASN A 3 -6.11 37.11 2.60
C ASN A 3 -5.11 36.16 3.29
N GLU A 4 -5.47 35.63 4.46
CA GLU A 4 -4.77 34.48 4.99
C GLU A 4 -4.93 33.38 3.95
N ASP A 5 -3.85 33.06 3.23
CA ASP A 5 -3.79 31.89 2.38
C ASP A 5 -4.07 30.68 3.27
N THR A 6 -5.32 30.20 3.27
CA THR A 6 -5.73 29.04 4.05
C THR A 6 -5.14 27.81 3.39
N TYR A 7 -3.88 27.50 3.68
CA TYR A 7 -3.26 26.26 3.27
C TYR A 7 -3.85 25.12 4.12
N ARG A 8 -4.46 24.15 3.45
CA ARG A 8 -4.92 22.90 4.07
C ARG A 8 -4.08 21.75 3.55
N ILE A 9 -3.58 20.92 4.47
CA ILE A 9 -2.94 19.66 4.10
C ILE A 9 -4.03 18.71 3.57
N LEU A 10 -3.82 18.16 2.38
CA LEU A 10 -4.71 17.17 1.79
C LEU A 10 -4.65 15.87 2.59
N LYS A 11 -5.80 15.20 2.71
CA LYS A 11 -5.84 13.84 3.23
C LYS A 11 -5.13 12.89 2.26
N PRO A 12 -4.67 11.71 2.72
CA PRO A 12 -3.98 10.74 1.86
C PRO A 12 -4.76 10.33 0.60
N GLU A 13 -6.10 10.41 0.64
CA GLU A 13 -6.99 10.06 -0.46
C GLU A 13 -7.43 11.28 -1.30
N GLU A 14 -7.02 12.49 -0.93
CA GLU A 14 -7.38 13.73 -1.60
C GLU A 14 -6.27 14.18 -2.57
N PHE A 15 -6.67 14.53 -3.79
CA PHE A 15 -5.79 14.96 -4.88
C PHE A 15 -6.34 16.23 -5.52
N ILE A 16 -5.49 17.00 -6.18
CA ILE A 16 -5.93 18.14 -6.98
C ILE A 16 -6.13 17.66 -8.43
N SER A 17 -7.32 17.87 -8.97
CA SER A 17 -7.67 17.56 -10.36
C SER A 17 -8.40 18.77 -10.93
N CYS A 18 -7.84 19.38 -11.97
CA CYS A 18 -8.42 20.57 -12.62
C CYS A 18 -8.70 21.76 -11.67
N GLY A 19 -7.92 21.90 -10.59
CA GLY A 19 -8.08 22.97 -9.59
C GLY A 19 -8.99 22.60 -8.41
N ASP A 20 -9.73 21.49 -8.51
CA ASP A 20 -10.59 21.00 -7.45
C ASP A 20 -9.95 19.89 -6.63
N VAL A 21 -10.28 19.83 -5.34
CA VAL A 21 -9.91 18.72 -4.47
C VAL A 21 -10.86 17.56 -4.74
N VAL A 22 -10.31 16.45 -5.22
CA VAL A 22 -11.03 15.20 -5.50
C VAL A 22 -10.55 14.08 -4.59
N THR A 23 -11.47 13.31 -4.04
CA THR A 23 -11.14 12.09 -3.31
C THR A 23 -11.04 10.93 -4.30
N ARG A 24 -9.94 10.16 -4.25
CA ARG A 24 -9.74 8.97 -5.09
C ARG A 24 -9.34 7.77 -4.24
N ASP A 25 -9.98 6.65 -4.51
CA ASP A 25 -9.52 5.37 -4.00
C ASP A 25 -8.26 4.95 -4.76
N ILE A 26 -7.20 4.63 -4.02
CA ILE A 26 -5.90 4.30 -4.58
C ILE A 26 -5.66 2.78 -4.48
N PRO A 27 -5.44 2.09 -5.62
CA PRO A 27 -5.04 0.70 -5.59
C PRO A 27 -3.60 0.55 -5.10
N VAL A 28 -3.29 -0.60 -4.51
CA VAL A 28 -1.89 -0.98 -4.27
C VAL A 28 -1.18 -1.10 -5.63
N PRO A 29 0.00 -0.51 -5.80
CA PRO A 29 0.79 -0.68 -7.01
C PRO A 29 1.31 -2.12 -7.06
N CYS A 30 0.59 -2.97 -7.78
CA CYS A 30 1.05 -4.30 -8.18
C CYS A 30 1.53 -4.24 -9.64
N PHE A 31 2.43 -5.15 -10.02
CA PHE A 31 2.94 -5.22 -11.40
C PHE A 31 1.82 -5.19 -12.44
N SER A 32 2.10 -4.59 -13.58
CA SER A 32 1.26 -4.71 -14.77
C SER A 32 1.22 -6.19 -15.16
N ALA A 33 0.08 -6.82 -14.88
CA ALA A 33 -0.26 -8.16 -15.33
C ALA A 33 -0.13 -8.26 -16.86
N SER A 34 1.04 -8.64 -17.35
CA SER A 34 1.26 -9.06 -18.74
C SER A 34 0.71 -10.48 -18.89
N PHE A 35 -0.62 -10.60 -18.82
CA PHE A 35 -1.33 -11.85 -19.05
C PHE A 35 -2.37 -11.63 -20.15
N ASP A 36 -2.61 -12.64 -20.97
CA ASP A 36 -3.66 -12.58 -21.98
C ASP A 36 -5.02 -12.45 -21.31
N CYS A 37 -5.89 -11.58 -21.85
CA CYS A 37 -7.26 -11.52 -21.38
C CYS A 37 -7.95 -12.87 -21.61
N LYS A 38 -8.42 -13.51 -20.52
CA LYS A 38 -9.09 -14.82 -20.60
C LYS A 38 -10.31 -14.83 -21.53
N LYS A 39 -10.96 -13.68 -21.71
CA LYS A 39 -12.18 -13.53 -22.51
C LYS A 39 -11.92 -13.26 -23.98
N CYS A 40 -11.09 -12.27 -24.30
CA CYS A 40 -10.87 -11.84 -25.70
C CYS A 40 -9.47 -12.18 -26.25
N LYS A 41 -8.58 -12.78 -25.44
CA LYS A 41 -7.22 -13.23 -25.81
C LYS A 41 -6.35 -12.17 -26.48
N CYS A 42 -6.65 -10.90 -26.26
CA CYS A 42 -5.80 -9.81 -26.69
C CYS A 42 -4.50 -9.79 -25.86
N LEU A 43 -3.40 -9.39 -26.50
CA LEU A 43 -2.16 -8.99 -25.85
C LEU A 43 -2.40 -7.65 -25.16
N THR A 44 -2.95 -7.68 -23.95
CA THR A 44 -3.58 -6.50 -23.34
C THR A 44 -2.64 -5.60 -22.56
N ALA A 45 -2.82 -4.29 -22.73
CA ALA A 45 -2.61 -3.33 -21.66
C ALA A 45 -3.83 -3.38 -20.72
N TYR A 46 -3.62 -3.60 -19.42
CA TYR A 46 -4.68 -3.46 -18.41
C TYR A 46 -4.62 -2.08 -17.78
N THR A 47 -5.80 -1.51 -17.48
CA THR A 47 -5.87 -0.37 -16.56
C THR A 47 -6.01 -0.88 -15.12
N VAL A 48 -5.35 -0.22 -14.17
CA VAL A 48 -5.44 -0.56 -12.75
C VAL A 48 -6.33 0.46 -12.05
N THR A 49 -7.38 -0.03 -11.41
CA THR A 49 -8.31 0.77 -10.60
C THR A 49 -8.41 0.21 -9.19
N ALA A 50 -8.85 1.02 -8.23
CA ALA A 50 -9.15 0.54 -6.89
C ALA A 50 -10.36 -0.42 -6.88
N GLY A 51 -10.14 -1.64 -6.38
CA GLY A 51 -11.21 -2.60 -6.12
C GLY A 51 -11.92 -2.36 -4.79
N LYS A 52 -12.95 -3.16 -4.50
CA LYS A 52 -13.79 -3.00 -3.29
C LYS A 52 -13.11 -3.38 -1.97
N LYS A 53 -12.10 -4.25 -2.02
CA LYS A 53 -11.44 -4.79 -0.83
C LYS A 53 -10.35 -3.83 -0.35
N ARG A 54 -10.43 -3.39 0.91
CA ARG A 54 -9.40 -2.57 1.56
C ARG A 54 -8.22 -3.41 2.04
N VAL A 55 -7.04 -2.82 2.01
CA VAL A 55 -5.77 -3.44 2.41
C VAL A 55 -4.87 -2.40 3.08
N VAL A 56 -4.07 -2.84 4.04
CA VAL A 56 -3.09 -1.99 4.71
C VAL A 56 -1.70 -2.33 4.19
N ILE A 57 -1.01 -1.34 3.64
CA ILE A 57 0.40 -1.45 3.21
C ILE A 57 1.28 -0.75 4.23
N ILE A 58 2.35 -1.41 4.67
CA ILE A 58 3.35 -0.84 5.58
C ILE A 58 4.67 -0.69 4.82
N THR A 59 5.16 0.54 4.70
CA THR A 59 6.46 0.86 4.10
C THR A 59 7.36 1.58 5.12
N LYS A 60 8.58 1.92 4.70
CA LYS A 60 9.49 2.81 5.45
C LYS A 60 8.83 4.16 5.77
N ASP A 61 7.92 4.60 4.91
CA ASP A 61 7.16 5.84 5.08
C ASP A 61 5.93 5.64 5.96
N GLY A 62 5.74 4.47 6.55
CA GLY A 62 4.64 4.17 7.46
C GLY A 62 3.46 3.45 6.79
N ARG A 63 2.28 3.60 7.40
CA ARG A 63 1.05 2.91 7.03
C ARG A 63 0.33 3.63 5.89
N PHE A 64 -0.21 2.86 4.95
CA PHE A 64 -1.14 3.31 3.92
C PHE A 64 -2.37 2.40 3.94
N ASP A 65 -3.56 2.99 4.00
CA ASP A 65 -4.83 2.27 3.85
C ASP A 65 -5.27 2.40 2.38
N LEU A 66 -5.05 1.34 1.60
CA LEU A 66 -5.26 1.30 0.14
C LEU A 66 -6.35 0.27 -0.23
N HIS A 67 -6.56 0.09 -1.53
CA HIS A 67 -7.46 -0.92 -2.07
C HIS A 67 -6.71 -2.00 -2.84
N PHE A 68 -7.26 -3.21 -2.86
CA PHE A 68 -6.80 -4.26 -3.77
C PHE A 68 -6.89 -3.74 -5.22
N PRO A 69 -5.87 -3.97 -6.06
CA PRO A 69 -5.94 -3.57 -7.46
C PRO A 69 -6.95 -4.44 -8.20
N GLN A 70 -7.76 -3.77 -9.01
CA GLN A 70 -8.63 -4.36 -10.02
C GLN A 70 -8.05 -4.00 -11.38
N PHE A 71 -7.69 -5.03 -12.14
CA PHE A 71 -7.22 -4.93 -13.51
C PHE A 71 -8.42 -4.99 -14.45
N ASN A 72 -8.57 -3.99 -15.31
CA ASN A 72 -9.61 -3.98 -16.33
C ASN A 72 -8.96 -4.06 -17.72
N CYS A 73 -9.38 -5.06 -18.49
CA CYS A 73 -9.00 -5.18 -19.89
C CYS A 73 -9.48 -3.94 -20.66
N VAL A 74 -8.59 -3.27 -21.39
CA VAL A 74 -8.94 -2.06 -22.17
C VAL A 74 -9.91 -2.37 -23.30
N GLU A 75 -9.82 -3.56 -23.91
CA GLU A 75 -10.63 -3.93 -25.09
C GLU A 75 -12.04 -4.41 -24.72
N CYS A 76 -12.16 -5.35 -23.77
CA CYS A 76 -13.45 -5.99 -23.47
C CYS A 76 -14.01 -5.68 -22.08
N GLY A 77 -13.28 -4.90 -21.26
CA GLY A 77 -13.70 -4.52 -19.92
C GLY A 77 -13.70 -5.65 -18.88
N GLU A 78 -13.18 -6.83 -19.22
CA GLU A 78 -13.09 -7.96 -18.29
C GLU A 78 -12.26 -7.59 -17.06
N GLN A 79 -12.78 -7.95 -15.88
CA GLN A 79 -12.20 -7.58 -14.59
C GLN A 79 -11.42 -8.76 -14.00
N GLN A 80 -10.22 -8.48 -13.53
CA GLN A 80 -9.41 -9.42 -12.77
C GLN A 80 -8.89 -8.75 -11.50
N PHE A 81 -8.87 -9.49 -10.40
CA PHE A 81 -8.36 -9.00 -9.12
C PHE A 81 -7.00 -9.62 -8.83
N ALA A 82 -6.10 -8.83 -8.22
CA ALA A 82 -4.86 -9.40 -7.69
C ALA A 82 -5.16 -10.43 -6.59
N ASN A 83 -4.42 -11.53 -6.64
CA ASN A 83 -4.32 -12.51 -5.57
C ASN A 83 -3.05 -12.26 -4.72
N GLU A 84 -2.89 -12.98 -3.62
CA GLU A 84 -1.74 -12.78 -2.72
C GLU A 84 -0.37 -13.06 -3.37
N ALA A 85 -0.29 -13.99 -4.34
CA ALA A 85 0.96 -14.24 -5.06
C ALA A 85 1.37 -13.03 -5.91
N ASP A 86 0.40 -12.33 -6.51
CA ASP A 86 0.66 -11.09 -7.27
C ASP A 86 1.26 -10.00 -6.36
N PHE A 87 0.80 -9.92 -5.10
CA PHE A 87 1.37 -9.03 -4.10
C PHE A 87 2.82 -9.41 -3.75
N VAL A 88 3.08 -10.70 -3.49
CA VAL A 88 4.42 -11.18 -3.14
C VAL A 88 5.41 -10.91 -4.27
N VAL A 89 5.04 -11.23 -5.51
CA VAL A 89 5.88 -10.92 -6.68
C VAL A 89 6.13 -9.42 -6.77
N SER A 90 5.12 -8.59 -6.48
CA SER A 90 5.20 -7.12 -6.42
C SER A 90 5.98 -6.55 -5.23
N GLY A 91 6.58 -7.39 -4.38
CA GLY A 91 7.36 -6.95 -3.22
C GLY A 91 6.51 -6.58 -1.99
N TRP A 92 5.26 -7.02 -1.95
CA TRP A 92 4.35 -6.86 -0.83
C TRP A 92 4.17 -8.20 -0.12
N TRP A 93 4.73 -8.32 1.08
CA TRP A 93 4.71 -9.56 1.85
C TRP A 93 3.53 -9.60 2.81
N PRO A 94 2.71 -10.65 2.80
CA PRO A 94 1.55 -10.75 3.69
C PRO A 94 2.00 -10.85 5.14
N SER A 95 1.31 -10.14 6.02
CA SER A 95 1.48 -10.26 7.46
C SER A 95 0.48 -11.28 8.02
N LEU A 96 0.93 -12.29 8.80
CA LEU A 96 0.02 -13.28 9.42
C LEU A 96 -0.86 -12.68 10.55
N ALA A 97 -0.84 -11.35 10.77
CA ALA A 97 -1.76 -10.69 11.70
C ALA A 97 -3.24 -10.88 11.30
N LYS A 98 -3.48 -10.75 10.00
CA LYS A 98 -4.73 -10.95 9.29
C LYS A 98 -4.38 -11.23 7.84
N ILE A 99 -4.36 -12.50 7.48
CA ILE A 99 -4.10 -12.98 6.13
C ILE A 99 -4.96 -12.17 5.14
N GLY A 100 -4.32 -11.70 4.07
CA GLY A 100 -4.98 -10.95 2.99
C GLY A 100 -5.47 -9.54 3.32
N SER A 101 -5.11 -8.94 4.46
CA SER A 101 -5.49 -7.56 4.83
C SER A 101 -4.32 -6.63 5.16
N TYR A 102 -3.13 -7.17 5.43
CA TYR A 102 -1.93 -6.42 5.75
C TYR A 102 -0.75 -6.93 4.93
N PHE A 103 -0.03 -6.03 4.28
CA PHE A 103 1.21 -6.35 3.58
C PHE A 103 2.32 -5.38 3.97
N VAL A 104 3.55 -5.86 3.92
CA VAL A 104 4.76 -5.13 4.28
C VAL A 104 5.68 -5.08 3.07
N SER A 105 6.24 -3.90 2.76
CA SER A 105 7.17 -3.75 1.64
C SER A 105 8.47 -4.53 1.89
N THR A 106 9.01 -5.20 0.86
CA THR A 106 10.34 -5.84 0.90
C THR A 106 11.41 -4.92 1.46
N SER A 107 11.45 -3.66 1.02
CA SER A 107 12.47 -2.70 1.43
C SER A 107 12.45 -2.39 2.94
N LEU A 108 11.27 -2.43 3.57
CA LEU A 108 11.13 -2.28 5.03
C LEU A 108 11.62 -3.53 5.76
N LEU A 109 11.33 -4.72 5.23
CA LEU A 109 11.83 -5.98 5.80
C LEU A 109 13.35 -6.06 5.75
N GLU A 110 13.95 -5.64 4.63
CA GLU A 110 15.40 -5.54 4.48
C GLU A 110 16.00 -4.56 5.48
N MET A 111 15.42 -3.38 5.64
CA MET A 111 15.85 -2.39 6.63
C MET A 111 15.82 -2.98 8.05
N TRP A 112 14.73 -3.65 8.42
CA TRP A 112 14.60 -4.30 9.73
C TRP A 112 15.67 -5.38 9.92
N ARG A 113 15.92 -6.21 8.90
CA ARG A 113 16.97 -7.23 8.92
C ARG A 113 18.36 -6.62 9.15
N HIS A 114 18.70 -5.56 8.42
CA HIS A 114 19.99 -4.88 8.57
C HIS A 114 20.13 -4.25 9.95
N LEU A 115 19.09 -3.56 10.44
CA LEU A 115 19.10 -2.95 11.77
C LEU A 115 19.28 -4.01 12.87
N LYS A 116 18.54 -5.12 12.80
CA LYS A 116 18.64 -6.21 13.77
C LYS A 116 20.05 -6.82 13.81
N HIS A 117 20.71 -6.92 12.65
CA HIS A 117 22.05 -7.48 12.54
C HIS A 117 23.15 -6.51 13.00
N GLN A 118 23.07 -5.25 12.59
CA GLN A 118 24.08 -4.23 12.89
C GLN A 118 24.00 -3.72 14.33
N THR A 119 22.80 -3.73 14.93
CA THR A 119 22.58 -3.30 16.31
C THR A 119 21.86 -4.39 17.11
N PRO A 120 22.59 -5.42 17.58
CA PRO A 120 22.03 -6.45 18.44
C PRO A 120 21.35 -5.83 19.68
N GLY A 121 20.18 -6.36 20.06
CA GLY A 121 19.36 -5.79 21.12
C GLY A 121 18.39 -4.68 20.67
N THR A 122 18.33 -4.35 19.37
CA THR A 122 17.31 -3.44 18.85
C THR A 122 15.91 -3.95 19.18
N SER A 123 15.13 -3.11 19.83
CA SER A 123 13.75 -3.43 20.16
C SER A 123 12.85 -3.31 18.94
N GLU A 124 12.31 -4.43 18.51
CA GLU A 124 11.27 -4.49 17.49
C GLU A 124 10.03 -3.65 17.84
N ARG A 125 9.64 -3.66 19.12
CA ARG A 125 8.52 -2.83 19.59
C ARG A 125 8.80 -1.35 19.32
N LYS A 126 10.04 -0.91 19.55
CA LYS A 126 10.46 0.46 19.26
C LYS A 126 10.52 0.72 17.76
N PHE A 127 10.97 -0.23 16.95
CA PHE A 127 10.93 -0.11 15.49
C PHE A 127 9.49 0.10 14.97
N VAL A 128 8.53 -0.72 15.40
CA VAL A 128 7.11 -0.56 15.04
C VAL A 128 6.53 0.75 15.60
N GLN A 129 6.94 1.17 16.80
CA GLN A 129 6.57 2.46 17.36
C GLN A 129 7.09 3.60 16.48
N THR A 130 8.34 3.55 16.03
CA THR A 130 8.93 4.53 15.11
C THR A 130 8.14 4.61 13.81
N LEU A 131 7.81 3.48 13.18
CA LEU A 131 6.96 3.46 11.99
C LEU A 131 5.59 4.10 12.25
N SER A 132 5.02 3.91 13.45
CA SER A 132 3.76 4.53 13.85
C SER A 132 3.88 6.04 13.96
N GLU A 133 4.98 6.54 14.53
CA GLU A 133 5.25 7.97 14.59
C GLU A 133 5.47 8.57 13.19
N ILE A 134 6.20 7.89 12.30
CA ILE A 134 6.36 8.30 10.89
C ILE A 134 5.00 8.43 10.19
N SER A 135 4.11 7.46 10.43
CA SER A 135 2.74 7.50 9.88
C SER A 135 1.96 8.70 10.40
N LYS A 136 2.04 9.00 11.70
CA LYS A 136 1.39 10.18 12.31
C LYS A 136 1.94 11.49 11.77
N MET A 137 3.26 11.61 11.61
CA MET A 137 3.90 12.79 11.03
C MET A 137 3.41 13.06 9.60
N SER A 138 3.03 12.02 8.88
CA SER A 138 2.45 12.11 7.54
C SER A 138 0.92 12.18 7.54
N HIS A 139 0.28 12.48 8.68
CA HIS A 139 -1.18 12.52 8.87
C HIS A 139 -1.91 11.21 8.51
N ARG A 140 -1.21 10.06 8.56
CA ARG A 140 -1.74 8.71 8.33
C ARG A 140 -2.00 8.05 9.69
N VAL A 141 -3.13 8.38 10.30
CA VAL A 141 -3.31 8.32 11.78
C VAL A 141 -3.88 7.01 12.34
N LYS A 142 -3.95 5.90 11.58
CA LYS A 142 -4.38 4.62 12.16
C LYS A 142 -3.20 3.88 12.81
N LEU A 143 -3.23 3.73 14.13
CA LEU A 143 -2.20 3.04 14.93
C LEU A 143 -1.74 1.72 14.29
N MET A 144 -0.43 1.54 14.15
CA MET A 144 0.16 0.25 13.80
C MET A 144 0.39 -0.58 15.06
N HIS A 145 -0.28 -1.72 15.16
CA HIS A 145 -0.08 -2.66 16.26
C HIS A 145 1.01 -3.67 15.89
N LYS A 146 1.83 -4.10 16.87
CA LYS A 146 2.88 -5.13 16.72
C LYS A 146 2.42 -6.36 15.92
N LYS A 147 1.18 -6.80 16.17
CA LYS A 147 0.58 -7.95 15.47
C LYS A 147 0.62 -7.80 13.94
N ASN A 148 0.46 -6.58 13.42
CA ASN A 148 0.38 -6.25 11.99
C ASN A 148 1.72 -6.31 11.25
N PHE A 149 2.85 -6.30 11.96
CA PHE A 149 4.19 -6.27 11.36
C PHE A 149 4.88 -7.65 11.37
N LEU A 150 4.59 -8.47 12.39
CA LEU A 150 5.57 -9.45 12.88
C LEU A 150 5.49 -10.85 12.30
N ASN A 151 4.64 -11.02 11.31
CA ASN A 151 4.34 -12.35 10.87
C ASN A 151 4.71 -12.56 9.38
N SER A 152 5.26 -11.53 8.72
CA SER A 152 5.83 -11.63 7.36
C SER A 152 7.30 -12.06 7.36
N VAL A 153 7.94 -12.21 8.53
CA VAL A 153 9.36 -12.59 8.67
C VAL A 153 9.54 -13.54 9.85
N LEU A 154 8.95 -14.73 9.75
CA LEU A 154 9.43 -15.97 10.34
C LEU A 154 9.08 -17.11 9.38
#